data_AF-A0A357VMY7-F1
#
_entry.id   AF-A0A357VMY7-F1
#
_cell.length_a   1.000
_cell.length_b   1.000
_cell.length_c   1.000
_cell.angle_alpha   90.00
_cell.angle_beta   90.00
_cell.angle_gamma   90.00
#
_symmetry.space_group_name_H-M   'P 1'
#
loop_
_entity.id
_entity.type
_entity.pdbx_description
1 polymer ?
#
loop_
_entity_poly.entity_id
_entity_poly.type
_entity_poly.pdbx_seq_one_letter_code
_entity_poly.pdbx_strand_id
1 'polypeptide(L)'
;GTKVPSTEYEMHRIFYVRRDDIKAIIHTHPVYTTTLACLNWDLPPIHYLIALAGPDVKCAKYATFGTKELAENAFEAMKGRKAVLLANHGLLVGAEDLPNAFNISIQIEYVAELYYRAKSIGEPVLLSSEEMELMMEKFKTYGQVRK
;
A
#
# COMPACT_ATOMS: atom_id res chain seq x y z
N GLY A 1 -20.94 -13.14 14.67
CA GLY A 1 -21.14 -14.04 13.51
C GLY A 1 -20.62 -15.43 13.84
N THR A 2 -21.04 -16.47 13.11
CA THR A 2 -20.67 -17.89 13.36
C THR A 2 -19.61 -18.43 12.39
N LYS A 3 -19.22 -17.66 11.37
CA LYS A 3 -18.20 -18.06 10.40
C LYS A 3 -16.81 -17.89 11.00
N VAL A 4 -15.89 -18.78 10.60
CA VAL A 4 -14.46 -18.60 10.83
C VAL A 4 -14.03 -17.33 10.07
N PRO A 5 -13.32 -16.38 10.71
CA PRO A 5 -12.83 -15.19 10.04
C PRO A 5 -11.76 -15.55 9.00
N SER A 6 -11.37 -14.57 8.17
CA SER A 6 -10.18 -14.70 7.32
C SER A 6 -8.98 -15.17 8.14
N THR A 7 -8.14 -16.03 7.56
CA THR A 7 -6.86 -16.43 8.16
C THR A 7 -5.94 -15.24 8.42
N GLU A 8 -6.14 -14.13 7.71
CA GLU A 8 -5.33 -12.92 7.80
C GLU A 8 -5.92 -11.84 8.71
N TYR A 9 -6.91 -12.20 9.55
CA TYR A 9 -7.56 -11.25 10.44
C TYR A 9 -6.57 -10.50 11.33
N GLU A 10 -5.46 -11.14 11.74
CA GLU A 10 -4.46 -10.52 12.61
C GLU A 10 -3.73 -9.38 11.89
N MET A 11 -3.45 -9.53 10.59
CA MET A 11 -2.87 -8.48 9.75
C MET A 11 -3.81 -7.30 9.56
N HIS A 12 -5.13 -7.49 9.68
CA HIS A 12 -6.07 -6.36 9.74
C HIS A 12 -6.13 -5.76 11.16
N ARG A 13 -6.26 -6.61 12.18
CA ARG A 13 -6.50 -6.21 13.58
C ARG A 13 -5.38 -5.32 14.13
N ILE A 14 -4.13 -5.63 13.83
CA ILE A 14 -2.96 -4.92 14.36
C ILE A 14 -2.99 -3.42 14.04
N PHE A 15 -3.43 -3.05 12.83
CA PHE A 15 -3.55 -1.66 12.40
C PHE A 15 -4.65 -0.94 13.17
N TYR A 16 -5.83 -1.54 13.33
CA TYR A 16 -6.90 -0.92 14.11
C TYR A 16 -6.55 -0.72 15.59
N VAL A 17 -5.66 -1.56 16.14
CA VAL A 17 -5.20 -1.45 17.53
C VAL A 17 -4.14 -0.35 17.69
N ARG A 18 -3.25 -0.19 16.70
CA ARG A 18 -2.04 0.63 16.83
C ARG A 18 -2.06 1.93 16.02
N ARG A 19 -3.07 2.12 15.18
CA ARG A 19 -3.25 3.31 14.33
C ARG A 19 -4.67 3.82 14.43
N ASP A 20 -4.80 5.09 14.71
CA ASP A 20 -6.08 5.79 14.81
C ASP A 20 -6.55 6.34 13.45
N ASP A 21 -5.65 6.50 12.49
CA ASP A 21 -5.90 7.03 11.15
C ASP A 21 -6.48 6.01 10.14
N ILE A 22 -6.40 4.71 10.45
CA ILE A 22 -6.94 3.63 9.61
C ILE A 22 -8.24 3.08 10.20
N LYS A 23 -9.32 3.10 9.41
CA LYS A 23 -10.65 2.54 9.75
C LYS A 23 -11.15 1.49 8.76
N ALA A 24 -10.51 1.36 7.61
CA ALA A 24 -10.78 0.31 6.64
C ALA A 24 -9.48 -0.24 6.07
N ILE A 25 -9.42 -1.56 5.88
CA ILE A 25 -8.25 -2.26 5.33
C ILE A 25 -8.71 -3.20 4.22
N ILE A 26 -7.97 -3.20 3.12
CA ILE A 26 -8.12 -4.11 1.99
C ILE A 26 -6.81 -4.86 1.79
N HIS A 27 -6.90 -6.17 1.73
CA HIS A 27 -5.81 -7.04 1.30
C HIS A 27 -6.17 -7.66 -0.06
N THR A 28 -5.25 -7.62 -1.01
CA THR A 28 -5.43 -8.15 -2.38
C THR A 28 -4.13 -8.77 -2.89
N HIS A 29 -4.22 -9.54 -3.98
CA HIS A 29 -3.06 -10.06 -4.74
C HIS A 29 -3.05 -9.54 -6.20
N PRO A 30 -2.91 -8.23 -6.45
CA PRO A 30 -2.87 -7.66 -7.81
C PRO A 30 -1.58 -8.04 -8.55
N VAL A 31 -1.61 -8.08 -9.88
CA VAL A 31 -0.53 -8.68 -10.69
C VAL A 31 0.79 -7.91 -10.52
N TYR A 32 0.80 -6.59 -10.65
CA TYR A 32 2.04 -5.82 -10.69
C TYR A 32 2.60 -5.53 -9.30
N THR A 33 1.77 -5.20 -8.31
CA THR A 33 2.22 -5.10 -6.92
C THR A 33 2.76 -6.43 -6.42
N THR A 34 2.12 -7.55 -6.76
CA THR A 34 2.62 -8.87 -6.37
C THR A 34 3.90 -9.22 -7.13
N THR A 35 4.06 -8.79 -8.39
CA THR A 35 5.32 -8.93 -9.14
C THR A 35 6.47 -8.24 -8.39
N LEU A 36 6.30 -6.99 -7.96
CA LEU A 36 7.31 -6.28 -7.19
C LEU A 36 7.56 -6.91 -5.82
N ALA A 37 6.49 -7.34 -5.15
CA ALA A 37 6.59 -8.03 -3.86
C ALA A 37 7.37 -9.35 -3.97
N CYS A 38 7.21 -10.10 -5.07
CA CYS A 38 7.98 -11.31 -5.34
C CYS A 38 9.47 -11.04 -5.59
N LEU A 39 9.82 -9.84 -6.04
CA LEU A 39 11.21 -9.37 -6.19
C LEU A 39 11.79 -8.76 -4.90
N ASN A 40 10.97 -8.61 -3.86
CA ASN A 40 11.32 -7.90 -2.62
C ASN A 40 11.73 -6.43 -2.90
N TRP A 41 11.04 -5.79 -3.85
CA TRP A 41 11.31 -4.41 -4.25
C TRP A 41 10.29 -3.46 -3.62
N ASP A 42 10.76 -2.31 -3.14
CA ASP A 42 9.90 -1.17 -2.85
C ASP A 42 9.35 -0.60 -4.18
N LEU A 43 8.19 0.07 -4.12
CA LEU A 43 7.66 0.87 -5.22
C LEU A 43 8.08 2.34 -5.03
N PRO A 44 9.01 2.87 -5.85
CA PRO A 44 9.45 4.26 -5.74
C PRO A 44 8.45 5.24 -6.40
N PRO A 45 8.61 6.56 -6.19
CA PRO A 45 7.71 7.57 -6.74
C PRO A 45 7.95 7.86 -8.23
N ILE A 46 7.71 6.86 -9.08
CA ILE A 46 7.71 7.01 -10.54
C ILE A 46 6.53 7.88 -11.03
N HIS A 47 5.45 7.95 -10.26
CA HIS A 47 4.23 8.66 -10.63
C HIS A 47 3.56 9.27 -9.39
N TYR A 48 3.06 10.50 -9.50
CA TYR A 48 2.56 11.30 -8.37
C TYR A 48 1.42 10.64 -7.58
N LEU A 49 0.65 9.76 -8.22
CA LEU A 49 -0.45 9.02 -7.59
C LEU A 49 -0.01 8.14 -6.41
N ILE A 50 1.27 7.78 -6.32
CA ILE A 50 1.79 7.05 -5.16
C ILE A 50 1.60 7.84 -3.85
N ALA A 51 1.50 9.17 -3.91
CA ALA A 51 1.25 10.05 -2.76
C ALA A 51 -0.07 9.75 -2.04
N LEU A 52 -1.02 9.07 -2.69
CA LEU A 52 -2.21 8.53 -2.02
C LEU A 52 -1.86 7.49 -0.94
N ALA A 53 -0.77 6.75 -1.13
CA ALA A 53 -0.23 5.81 -0.16
C ALA A 53 0.88 6.40 0.73
N GLY A 54 1.65 7.37 0.22
CA GLY A 54 2.79 7.99 0.91
C GLY A 54 3.89 8.38 -0.07
N PRO A 55 5.12 8.67 0.40
CA PRO A 55 6.22 9.05 -0.48
C PRO A 55 6.73 7.88 -1.35
N ASP A 56 6.54 6.64 -0.89
CA ASP A 56 6.80 5.39 -1.60
C ASP A 56 5.91 4.27 -0.99
N VAL A 57 5.99 3.04 -1.51
CA VAL A 57 5.40 1.86 -0.86
C VAL A 57 6.49 0.83 -0.56
N LYS A 58 6.63 0.48 0.73
CA LYS A 58 7.64 -0.47 1.20
C LYS A 58 7.24 -1.92 0.97
N CYS A 59 8.22 -2.79 0.74
CA CYS A 59 8.04 -4.24 0.80
C CYS A 59 8.39 -4.78 2.20
N ALA A 60 7.38 -5.32 2.88
CA ALA A 60 7.55 -6.01 4.15
C ALA A 60 8.33 -7.32 3.97
N LYS A 61 9.06 -7.72 5.02
CA LYS A 61 9.75 -9.02 5.07
C LYS A 61 8.74 -10.17 4.96
N TYR A 62 9.14 -11.24 4.27
CA TYR A 62 8.33 -12.45 4.15
C TYR A 62 8.07 -13.07 5.52
N ALA A 63 6.84 -13.56 5.69
CA ALA A 63 6.46 -14.51 6.73
C ALA A 63 5.25 -15.31 6.22
N THR A 64 5.04 -16.50 6.77
CA THR A 64 3.92 -17.36 6.36
C THR A 64 2.56 -16.66 6.55
N PHE A 65 1.65 -16.81 5.59
CA PHE A 65 0.31 -16.21 5.65
C PHE A 65 -0.45 -16.62 6.92
N GLY A 66 -1.27 -15.70 7.43
CA GLY A 66 -2.06 -15.91 8.65
C GLY A 66 -1.27 -15.96 9.98
N THR A 67 0.03 -15.66 9.95
CA THR A 67 0.86 -15.58 11.17
C THR A 67 0.88 -14.18 11.77
N LYS A 68 1.16 -14.11 13.08
CA LYS A 68 1.45 -12.84 13.77
C LYS A 68 2.70 -12.16 13.23
N GLU A 69 3.69 -12.95 12.82
CA GLU A 69 4.93 -12.42 12.22
C GLU A 69 4.65 -11.64 10.93
N LEU A 70 3.78 -12.15 10.05
CA LEU A 70 3.34 -11.41 8.87
C LEU A 70 2.65 -10.11 9.24
N ALA A 71 1.77 -10.13 10.24
CA ALA A 71 1.07 -8.94 10.72
C ALA A 71 2.04 -7.88 11.26
N GLU A 72 3.04 -8.27 12.05
CA GLU A 72 4.07 -7.36 12.56
C GLU A 72 4.96 -6.82 11.44
N ASN A 73 5.42 -7.66 10.53
CA ASN A 73 6.24 -7.24 9.38
C ASN A 73 5.49 -6.22 8.51
N ALA A 74 4.20 -6.47 8.23
CA ALA A 74 3.35 -5.55 7.49
C ALA A 74 3.17 -4.22 8.24
N PHE A 75 2.86 -4.28 9.54
CA PHE A 75 2.68 -3.09 10.37
C PHE A 75 3.94 -2.21 10.41
N GLU A 76 5.11 -2.81 10.64
CA GLU A 76 6.37 -2.10 10.72
C GLU A 76 6.73 -1.41 9.39
N ALA A 77 6.59 -2.12 8.27
CA ALA A 77 6.90 -1.57 6.95
C ALA A 77 5.89 -0.49 6.48
N MET A 78 4.65 -0.54 6.97
CA MET A 78 3.59 0.41 6.60
C MET A 78 3.53 1.66 7.49
N LYS A 79 4.46 1.84 8.44
CA LYS A 79 4.52 3.06 9.26
C LYS A 79 4.67 4.30 8.37
N GLY A 80 3.82 5.30 8.63
CA GLY A 80 3.75 6.54 7.85
C GLY A 80 3.20 6.38 6.43
N ARG A 81 2.60 5.23 6.10
CA ARG A 81 2.01 4.93 4.77
C ARG A 81 0.59 4.38 4.90
N LYS A 82 -0.14 4.41 3.80
CA LYS A 82 -1.47 3.80 3.61
C LYS A 82 -1.43 2.54 2.75
N ALA A 83 -0.26 2.11 2.28
CA ALA A 83 -0.08 0.83 1.59
C ALA A 83 1.27 0.18 1.94
N VAL A 84 1.34 -1.15 1.79
CA VAL A 84 2.57 -1.95 1.93
C VAL A 84 2.50 -3.18 1.04
N LEU A 85 3.61 -3.52 0.40
CA LEU A 85 3.79 -4.78 -0.32
C LEU A 85 4.17 -5.87 0.67
N LEU A 86 3.70 -7.10 0.46
CA LEU A 86 3.99 -8.26 1.29
C LEU A 86 4.86 -9.21 0.47
N ALA A 87 6.14 -9.38 0.82
CA ALA A 87 7.08 -10.16 0.03
C ALA A 87 6.50 -11.53 -0.37
N ASN A 88 6.61 -11.89 -1.65
CA ASN A 88 6.06 -13.12 -2.23
C ASN A 88 4.58 -13.39 -1.95
N HIS A 89 3.77 -12.34 -1.71
CA HIS A 89 2.39 -12.51 -1.29
C HIS A 89 1.42 -11.53 -1.98
N GLY A 90 1.54 -10.21 -1.76
CA GLY A 90 0.57 -9.27 -2.34
C GLY A 90 0.63 -7.86 -1.78
N LEU A 91 -0.53 -7.22 -1.68
CA LEU A 91 -0.70 -5.83 -1.27
C LEU A 91 -1.65 -5.71 -0.07
N LEU A 92 -1.29 -4.86 0.90
CA LEU A 92 -2.17 -4.44 1.99
C LEU A 92 -2.33 -2.92 1.97
N VAL A 93 -3.57 -2.46 2.07
CA VAL A 93 -3.95 -1.03 2.03
C VAL A 93 -4.83 -0.70 3.21
N GLY A 94 -4.63 0.48 3.80
CA GLY A 94 -5.45 1.02 4.88
C GLY A 94 -5.81 2.48 4.65
N ALA A 95 -7.05 2.86 4.99
CA ALA A 95 -7.55 4.23 4.85
C ALA A 95 -8.63 4.54 5.90
N GLU A 96 -9.13 5.77 5.85
CA GLU A 96 -10.20 6.33 6.68
C GLU A 96 -11.58 5.71 6.42
N ASP A 97 -11.79 5.13 5.22
CA ASP A 97 -13.00 4.43 4.84
C ASP A 97 -12.75 3.45 3.69
N LEU A 98 -13.73 2.59 3.41
CA LEU A 98 -13.60 1.54 2.41
C LEU A 98 -13.44 2.09 0.97
N PRO A 99 -14.18 3.13 0.52
CA PRO A 99 -13.95 3.75 -0.78
C PRO A 99 -12.52 4.26 -0.97
N ASN A 100 -11.94 4.92 0.03
CA ASN A 100 -10.57 5.42 -0.02
C ASN A 100 -9.55 4.27 -0.04
N ALA A 101 -9.74 3.23 0.79
CA ALA A 101 -8.87 2.05 0.77
C ALA A 101 -8.91 1.34 -0.60
N PHE A 102 -10.11 1.26 -1.21
CA PHE A 102 -10.28 0.65 -2.52
C PHE A 102 -9.61 1.47 -3.62
N ASN A 103 -9.78 2.80 -3.60
CA ASN A 103 -9.11 3.70 -4.52
C ASN A 103 -7.58 3.57 -4.42
N ILE A 104 -7.01 3.64 -3.21
CA ILE A 104 -5.56 3.47 -3.01
C ILE A 104 -5.10 2.12 -3.57
N SER A 105 -5.83 1.02 -3.35
CA SER A 105 -5.47 -0.29 -3.89
C SER A 105 -5.38 -0.30 -5.42
N ILE A 106 -6.31 0.37 -6.11
CA ILE A 106 -6.29 0.45 -7.58
C ILE A 106 -5.13 1.33 -8.06
N GLN A 107 -4.95 2.50 -7.44
CA GLN A 107 -3.91 3.44 -7.87
C GLN A 107 -2.51 2.87 -7.64
N ILE A 108 -2.27 2.16 -6.55
CA ILE A 108 -0.96 1.54 -6.28
C ILE A 108 -0.67 0.39 -7.23
N GLU A 109 -1.68 -0.38 -7.66
CA GLU A 109 -1.50 -1.36 -8.74
C GLU A 109 -1.14 -0.69 -10.06
N TYR A 110 -1.80 0.41 -10.42
CA TYR A 110 -1.47 1.18 -11.62
C TYR A 110 -0.04 1.75 -11.57
N VAL A 111 0.39 2.31 -10.44
CA VAL A 111 1.75 2.83 -10.29
C VAL A 111 2.78 1.70 -10.35
N ALA A 112 2.48 0.52 -9.81
CA ALA A 112 3.33 -0.67 -9.94
C ALA A 112 3.44 -1.15 -11.39
N GLU A 113 2.35 -1.13 -12.16
CA GLU A 113 2.34 -1.44 -13.60
C GLU A 113 3.26 -0.50 -14.37
N LEU A 114 3.17 0.81 -14.11
CA LEU A 114 4.06 1.81 -14.71
C LEU A 114 5.52 1.53 -14.37
N TYR A 115 5.83 1.25 -13.11
CA TYR A 115 7.19 0.96 -12.67
C TYR A 115 7.77 -0.28 -13.37
N TYR A 116 7.02 -1.38 -13.37
CA TYR A 116 7.40 -2.61 -14.08
C TYR A 116 7.66 -2.37 -15.57
N ARG A 117 6.74 -1.68 -16.26
CA ARG A 117 6.87 -1.40 -17.70
C ARG A 117 8.04 -0.48 -18.00
N ALA A 118 8.23 0.59 -17.21
CA ALA A 118 9.35 1.52 -17.38
C ALA A 118 10.69 0.79 -17.20
N LYS A 119 10.83 0.00 -16.13
CA LYS A 119 12.03 -0.82 -15.87
C LYS A 119 12.30 -1.87 -16.96
N SER A 120 11.27 -2.29 -17.71
CA SER A 120 11.43 -3.23 -18.82
C SER A 120 12.09 -2.63 -20.06
N ILE A 121 12.06 -1.29 -20.20
CA ILE A 121 12.58 -0.59 -21.39
C ILE A 121 13.62 0.49 -21.06
N GLY A 122 13.87 0.78 -19.78
CA GLY A 122 14.83 1.79 -19.35
C GLY A 122 14.85 2.01 -17.84
N GLU A 123 15.43 3.12 -17.40
CA GLU A 123 15.41 3.55 -16.00
C GLU A 123 14.39 4.68 -15.81
N PRO A 124 13.36 4.52 -14.96
CA PRO A 124 12.40 5.57 -14.71
C PRO A 124 13.01 6.75 -13.96
N VAL A 125 12.61 7.96 -14.35
CA VAL A 125 12.87 9.16 -13.56
C VAL A 125 11.90 9.20 -12.38
N LEU A 126 12.43 9.40 -11.18
CA LEU A 126 11.66 9.46 -9.95
C LEU A 126 11.37 10.90 -9.57
N LEU A 127 10.20 11.16 -8.99
CA LEU A 127 9.88 12.45 -8.39
C LEU A 127 10.71 12.65 -7.12
N SER A 128 11.10 13.89 -6.87
CA SER A 128 11.88 14.24 -5.67
C SER A 128 11.02 14.17 -4.40
N SER A 129 11.68 14.11 -3.25
CA SER A 129 10.99 14.12 -1.95
C SER A 129 10.14 15.38 -1.76
N GLU A 130 10.64 16.54 -2.21
CA GLU A 130 9.94 17.82 -2.11
C GLU A 130 8.64 17.82 -2.94
N GLU A 131 8.69 17.25 -4.15
CA GLU A 131 7.49 17.11 -4.99
C GLU A 131 6.50 16.12 -4.36
N MET A 132 6.99 15.04 -3.76
CA MET A 132 6.13 14.07 -3.06
C MET A 132 5.46 14.66 -1.82
N GLU A 133 6.15 15.50 -1.05
CA GLU A 133 5.56 16.27 0.04
C GLU A 133 4.45 17.20 -0.45
N LEU A 134 4.68 17.92 -1.55
CA LEU A 134 3.69 18.78 -2.18
C LEU A 134 2.46 17.97 -2.65
N MET A 135 2.65 16.81 -3.26
CA MET A 135 1.56 15.95 -3.71
C MET A 135 0.73 15.41 -2.54
N MET A 136 1.37 14.94 -1.47
CA MET A 136 0.68 14.50 -0.27
C MET A 136 -0.17 15.62 0.34
N GLU A 137 0.32 16.86 0.35
CA GLU A 137 -0.46 18.01 0.81
C GLU A 137 -1.67 18.28 -0.10
N LYS A 138 -1.47 18.29 -1.42
CA LYS A 138 -2.57 18.49 -2.39
C LYS A 138 -3.65 17.42 -2.25
N PHE A 139 -3.29 16.16 -2.01
CA PHE A 139 -4.26 15.08 -1.86
C PHE A 139 -5.16 15.18 -0.64
N LYS A 140 -4.77 15.92 0.42
CA LYS A 140 -5.65 16.17 1.58
C LYS A 140 -6.95 16.91 1.21
N THR A 141 -6.91 17.70 0.13
CA THR A 141 -8.06 18.49 -0.35
C THR A 141 -8.68 17.94 -1.63
N TYR A 142 -8.04 16.94 -2.25
CA TYR A 142 -8.49 16.31 -3.48
C TYR A 142 -9.63 15.32 -3.20
N GLY A 143 -10.65 15.30 -4.06
CA GLY A 143 -11.77 14.35 -3.93
C GLY A 143 -12.82 14.71 -2.86
N GLN A 144 -12.72 15.87 -2.20
CA GLN A 144 -13.82 16.39 -1.40
C GLN A 144 -15.01 16.71 -2.29
N VAL A 145 -16.14 16.03 -2.09
CA VAL A 145 -17.44 16.52 -2.57
C VAL A 145 -17.69 17.82 -1.83
N ARG A 146 -17.56 18.96 -2.52
CA ARG A 146 -18.02 20.24 -1.96
C ARG A 146 -19.50 20.06 -1.62
N LYS A 147 -19.83 20.25 -0.34
CA LYS A 147 -21.23 20.32 0.11
C LYS A 147 -21.92 21.51 -0.53
#